data_AF-A0A5Q0SNK0-F1
#
_entry.id   AF-A0A5Q0SNK0-F1
#
_cell.length_a   1.000
_cell.length_b   1.000
_cell.length_c   1.000
_cell.angle_alpha   90.00
_cell.angle_beta   90.00
_cell.angle_gamma   90.00
#
_symmetry.space_group_name_H-M   'P 1'
#
loop_
_entity.id
_entity.type
_entity.pdbx_description
1 polymer ?
#
loop_
_entity_poly.entity_id
_entity_poly.type
_entity_poly.pdbx_seq_one_letter_code
_entity_poly.pdbx_strand_id
1 'polypeptide(L)' 'MESEVRKLLDKAEKLVEECVNCSSEDCDECEEAERLLDEIREKVQSIQDKKVARRLTVVLDDLENKLENKLG' A
#
# COMPACT_ATOMS: atom_id res chain seq x y z
N MET A 1 9.65 -1.94 -13.69
CA MET A 1 9.54 -2.64 -12.39
C MET A 1 9.71 -1.69 -11.20
N GLU A 2 10.90 -1.27 -10.74
CA GLU A 2 11.02 -0.40 -9.54
C GLU A 2 10.18 0.90 -9.67
N SER A 3 10.28 1.58 -10.81
CA SER A 3 9.57 2.84 -11.05
C SER A 3 8.05 2.68 -11.12
N GLU A 4 7.55 1.50 -11.50
CA GLU A 4 6.11 1.20 -11.50
C GLU A 4 5.61 0.91 -10.09
N VAL A 5 6.36 0.12 -9.32
CA VAL A 5 6.02 -0.18 -7.92
C VAL A 5 6.01 1.08 -7.08
N ARG A 6 6.94 2.02 -7.31
CA ARG A 6 6.92 3.33 -6.64
C ARG A 6 5.66 4.13 -6.95
N LYS A 7 5.22 4.17 -8.20
CA LYS A 7 3.97 4.88 -8.58
C LYS A 7 2.75 4.26 -7.91
N LEU A 8 2.73 2.93 -7.80
CA LEU A 8 1.66 2.23 -7.10
C LEU A 8 1.69 2.53 -5.60
N LEU A 9 2.88 2.52 -4.96
CA LEU A 9 3.05 2.93 -3.57
C LEU A 9 2.59 4.36 -3.31
N ASP A 10 2.96 5.32 -4.17
CA ASP A 10 2.47 6.71 -4.10
C ASP A 10 0.94 6.80 -4.17
N LYS A 11 0.31 5.95 -5.00
CA LYS A 11 -1.15 5.88 -5.09
C LYS A 11 -1.76 5.23 -3.84
N ALA A 12 -1.15 4.15 -3.34
CA ALA A 12 -1.59 3.46 -2.14
C ALA A 12 -1.48 4.35 -0.91
N GLU A 13 -0.41 5.14 -0.79
CA GLU A 13 -0.24 6.11 0.30
C GLU A 13 -1.40 7.10 0.35
N LYS A 14 -1.79 7.66 -0.79
CA LYS A 14 -2.94 8.57 -0.88
C LYS A 14 -4.25 7.89 -0.50
N LEU A 15 -4.51 6.70 -1.02
CA LEU A 15 -5.74 5.96 -0.71
C LEU A 15 -5.82 5.58 0.77
N VAL A 16 -4.69 5.17 1.37
CA VAL A 16 -4.61 4.89 2.81
C VAL A 16 -4.85 6.17 3.61
N GLU A 17 -4.27 7.30 3.20
CA GLU A 17 -4.56 8.59 3.84
C GLU A 17 -6.04 8.97 3.74
N GLU A 18 -6.65 8.81 2.56
CA GLU A 18 -8.08 9.08 2.36
C GLU A 18 -8.96 8.15 3.21
N CYS A 19 -8.65 6.86 3.24
CA CYS A 19 -9.30 5.87 4.10
C CYS A 19 -9.19 6.22 5.59
N VAL A 20 -7.99 6.57 6.09
CA VAL A 20 -7.78 6.92 7.49
C VAL A 20 -8.56 8.18 7.86
N ASN A 21 -8.58 9.17 6.97
CA ASN A 21 -9.35 10.41 7.14
C ASN A 21 -10.85 10.25 6.86
N CYS A 22 -11.27 9.12 6.33
CA CYS A 22 -12.66 8.84 6.05
C CYS A 22 -13.46 8.75 7.35
N SER A 23 -14.51 9.56 7.43
CA SER A 23 -15.40 9.64 8.60
C SER A 23 -16.62 8.72 8.47
N SER A 24 -16.77 8.07 7.33
CA SER A 24 -17.87 7.15 7.03
C SER A 24 -17.49 5.71 7.39
N GLU A 25 -18.47 4.91 7.84
CA GLU A 25 -18.29 3.48 8.14
C GLU A 25 -18.02 2.66 6.86
N ASP A 26 -18.56 3.07 5.72
CA ASP A 26 -18.32 2.49 4.40
C ASP A 26 -17.41 3.45 3.62
N CYS A 27 -16.11 3.20 3.66
CA CYS A 27 -15.16 3.95 2.85
C CYS A 27 -14.56 3.06 1.77
N ASP A 28 -15.02 3.26 0.53
CA ASP A 28 -14.57 2.50 -0.65
C ASP A 28 -13.04 2.62 -0.85
N GLU A 29 -12.46 3.73 -0.42
CA GLU A 29 -11.03 4.01 -0.46
C GLU A 29 -10.22 3.03 0.39
N CYS A 30 -10.77 2.51 1.48
CA CYS A 30 -10.11 1.50 2.30
C CYS A 30 -10.02 0.15 1.56
N GLU A 31 -11.09 -0.26 0.88
CA GLU A 31 -11.10 -1.49 0.07
C GLU A 31 -10.17 -1.34 -1.15
N GLU A 32 -10.19 -0.18 -1.81
CA GLU A 32 -9.27 0.09 -2.92
C GLU A 32 -7.80 0.12 -2.45
N ALA A 33 -7.53 0.71 -1.28
CA ALA A 33 -6.20 0.70 -0.66
C ALA A 33 -5.72 -0.73 -0.40
N GLU A 34 -6.54 -1.57 0.23
CA GLU A 34 -6.19 -2.95 0.55
C GLU A 34 -5.81 -3.74 -0.71
N ARG A 35 -6.66 -3.70 -1.75
CA ARG A 35 -6.38 -4.37 -3.03
C ARG A 35 -5.10 -3.88 -3.68
N LEU A 36 -4.83 -2.58 -3.60
CA LEU A 36 -3.64 -1.99 -4.21
C LEU A 36 -2.37 -2.40 -3.46
N LEU A 37 -2.41 -2.47 -2.13
CA LEU A 37 -1.29 -2.94 -1.31
C LEU A 37 -0.96 -4.41 -1.62
N ASP A 38 -1.97 -5.26 -1.81
CA ASP A 38 -1.78 -6.66 -2.19
C ASP A 38 -1.12 -6.79 -3.57
N GLU A 39 -1.57 -6.02 -4.57
CA GLU A 39 -0.94 -5.97 -5.90
C GLU A 39 0.53 -5.50 -5.82
N ILE A 40 0.81 -4.49 -5.02
CA ILE A 40 2.17 -3.99 -4.79
C ILE A 40 3.04 -5.08 -4.18
N ARG A 41 2.51 -5.84 -3.23
CA ARG A 41 3.21 -6.96 -2.57
C ARG A 41 3.69 -8.00 -3.57
N GLU A 42 2.81 -8.44 -4.46
CA GLU A 42 3.15 -9.41 -5.52
C GLU A 42 4.25 -8.87 -6.45
N LYS A 43 4.15 -7.58 -6.82
CA LYS A 43 5.16 -6.94 -7.67
C LYS A 43 6.49 -6.77 -6.95
N VAL A 44 6.49 -6.42 -5.67
CA VAL A 44 7.71 -6.30 -4.83
C VAL A 44 8.40 -7.66 -4.71
N GLN A 45 7.64 -8.75 -4.48
CA GLN A 45 8.19 -10.10 -4.44
C GLN A 45 8.80 -10.55 -5.77
N SER A 46 8.31 -10.02 -6.89
CA SER A 46 8.85 -10.28 -8.22
C SER A 46 10.14 -9.50 -8.54
N ILE A 47 10.56 -8.54 -7.70
CA ILE A 47 11.79 -7.78 -7.89
C ILE A 47 13.01 -8.64 -7.53
N GLN A 48 13.90 -8.86 -8.51
CA GLN A 48 15.14 -9.62 -8.30
C GLN A 48 16.15 -8.91 -7.40
N ASP A 49 16.16 -7.57 -7.39
CA ASP A 49 17.04 -6.78 -6.53
C ASP A 49 16.55 -6.79 -5.08
N LYS A 50 17.20 -7.61 -4.25
CA LYS A 50 16.86 -7.77 -2.83
C LYS A 50 16.97 -6.48 -2.01
N LYS A 51 17.87 -5.55 -2.37
CA LYS A 51 18.01 -4.28 -1.64
C LYS A 51 16.84 -3.36 -1.94
N VAL A 52 16.47 -3.26 -3.21
CA VAL A 52 15.31 -2.48 -3.65
C VAL A 52 14.02 -3.08 -3.09
N ALA A 53 13.82 -4.40 -3.25
CA ALA A 53 12.64 -5.09 -2.74
C ALA A 53 12.46 -4.85 -1.23
N ARG A 54 13.55 -4.97 -0.45
CA ARG A 54 13.50 -4.73 1.01
C ARG A 54 13.11 -3.29 1.35
N ARG A 55 13.61 -2.29 0.63
CA ARG A 55 13.23 -0.89 0.85
C ARG A 55 11.76 -0.65 0.55
N LEU A 56 11.26 -1.22 -0.55
CA LEU A 56 9.85 -1.09 -0.93
C LEU A 56 8.94 -1.84 0.04
N THR A 57 9.37 -3.00 0.53
CA THR A 57 8.64 -3.78 1.55
C THR A 57 8.46 -2.97 2.83
N VAL A 58 9.47 -2.22 3.28
CA VAL A 58 9.35 -1.38 4.49
C VAL A 58 8.26 -0.31 4.34
N VAL A 59 8.16 0.30 3.17
CA VAL A 59 7.10 1.30 2.91
C VAL A 59 5.74 0.62 2.82
N LEU A 60 5.67 -0.54 2.17
CA LEU A 60 4.44 -1.33 2.06
C LEU A 60 3.91 -1.74 3.44
N ASP A 61 4.78 -2.29 4.30
CA ASP A 61 4.44 -2.68 5.69
C ASP A 61 3.89 -1.49 6.48
N ASP A 62 4.45 -0.28 6.32
CA ASP A 62 3.95 0.93 7.01
C ASP A 62 2.53 1.29 6.57
N LEU A 63 2.24 1.18 5.27
CA LEU A 63 0.93 1.45 4.71
C LEU A 63 -0.11 0.38 5.11
N GLU A 64 0.27 -0.90 5.07
CA GLU A 64 -0.56 -2.02 5.55
C GLU A 64 -0.92 -1.81 7.03
N ASN A 65 0.07 -1.50 7.88
CA ASN A 65 -0.19 -1.23 9.30
C ASN A 65 -1.12 -0.02 9.53
N LYS A 66 -0.99 1.06 8.75
CA LYS A 66 -1.89 2.22 8.86
C LYS A 66 -3.32 1.85 8.52
N LEU A 67 -3.51 1.05 7.47
CA LEU A 67 -4.82 0.60 7.03
C LEU A 67 -5.44 -0.36 8.06
N GLU A 68 -4.67 -1.34 8.55
CA GLU A 68 -5.13 -2.27 9.59
C GLU A 68 -5.54 -1.54 10.88
N ASN A 69 -4.80 -0.51 11.31
CA ASN A 69 -5.18 0.29 12.49
C ASN A 69 -6.48 1.08 12.31
N LYS A 70 -6.91 1.34 11.08
CA LYS A 70 -8.18 2.02 10.78
C LYS A 70 -9.35 1.04 10.70
N LEU A 71 -9.11 -0.16 10.17
CA LEU A 71 -10.12 -1.19 9.95
C LEU A 71 -10.35 -2.12 11.15
N GLY A 72 -9.35 -2.27 12.03
CA GLY A 72 -9.42 -3.07 13.27
C GLY A 72 -9.90 -2.29 14.49
#